data_AF-A0A1G7TI93-F1
#
_entry.id   AF-A0A1G7TI93-F1
#
_cell.length_a   1.000
_cell.length_b   1.000
_cell.length_c   1.000
_cell.angle_alpha   90.00
_cell.angle_beta   90.00
_cell.angle_gamma   90.00
#
_symmetry.space_group_name_H-M   'P 1'
#
loop_
_entity.id
_entity.type
_entity.pdbx_description
1 polymer ?
#
loop_
_entity_poly.entity_id
_entity_poly.type
_entity_poly.pdbx_seq_one_letter_code
_entity_poly.pdbx_strand_id
1 'polypeptide(L)'
;MAVEPVRVSMLAQNTRADARRMTEQALRLRDAAVKLRGNPMMPAWFEATVREQISRCMAAAAELEVAAQRMEEHAGDLLGRRRPR
;
A
#
# COMPACT_ATOMS: atom_id res chain seq x y z
N MET A 1 -18.34 -21.31 -5.39
CA MET A 1 -17.92 -20.41 -6.50
C MET A 1 -16.45 -20.65 -6.76
N ALA A 2 -16.07 -21.03 -7.99
CA ALA A 2 -14.66 -21.18 -8.34
C ALA A 2 -14.06 -19.79 -8.53
N VAL A 3 -13.16 -19.37 -7.64
CA VAL A 3 -12.39 -18.14 -7.85
C VAL A 3 -11.40 -18.42 -8.98
N GLU A 4 -11.49 -17.64 -10.06
CA GLU A 4 -10.63 -17.78 -11.21
C GLU A 4 -9.22 -17.29 -10.85
N PRO A 5 -8.16 -18.10 -10.96
CA PRO A 5 -6.81 -17.71 -10.52
C PRO A 5 -6.33 -16.41 -11.15
N VAL A 6 -6.71 -16.17 -12.41
CA VAL A 6 -6.42 -14.92 -13.15
C VAL A 6 -7.03 -13.69 -12.46
N ARG A 7 -8.25 -13.80 -11.91
CA ARG A 7 -8.89 -12.70 -11.17
C ARG A 7 -8.17 -12.41 -9.86
N VAL A 8 -7.68 -13.45 -9.18
CA VAL A 8 -6.89 -13.27 -7.94
C VAL A 8 -5.56 -12.57 -8.24
N SER A 9 -4.86 -12.97 -9.31
CA SER A 9 -3.63 -12.31 -9.73
C SER A 9 -3.86 -10.84 -10.13
N MET A 10 -4.93 -10.53 -10.86
CA MET A 10 -5.27 -9.13 -11.18
C MET A 10 -5.57 -8.31 -9.93
N LEU A 11 -6.29 -8.88 -8.96
CA LEU A 11 -6.56 -8.21 -7.70
C LEU A 11 -5.25 -7.93 -6.93
N ALA A 12 -4.35 -8.89 -6.85
CA ALA A 12 -3.04 -8.72 -6.23
C ALA A 12 -2.24 -7.57 -6.87
N GLN A 13 -2.22 -7.49 -8.20
CA GLN A 13 -1.55 -6.40 -8.92
C GLN A 13 -2.16 -5.03 -8.61
N ASN A 14 -3.49 -4.93 -8.58
CA ASN A 14 -4.18 -3.70 -8.19
C ASN A 14 -3.85 -3.29 -6.75
N THR A 15 -3.83 -4.26 -5.83
CA THR A 15 -3.46 -4.02 -4.42
C THR A 15 -2.02 -3.52 -4.29
N ARG A 16 -1.06 -4.04 -5.07
CA ARG A 16 0.31 -3.47 -5.10
C ARG A 16 0.34 -2.06 -5.67
N ALA A 17 -0.47 -1.79 -6.70
CA ALA A 17 -0.58 -0.44 -7.23
C ALA A 17 -1.12 0.53 -6.17
N ASP A 18 -2.08 0.11 -5.35
CA ASP A 18 -2.57 0.88 -4.21
C ASP A 18 -1.50 1.11 -3.14
N ALA A 19 -0.71 0.08 -2.80
CA ALA A 19 0.41 0.22 -1.87
C ALA A 19 1.44 1.25 -2.35
N ARG A 20 1.78 1.23 -3.64
CA ARG A 20 2.69 2.21 -4.26
C ARG A 20 2.11 3.62 -4.19
N ARG A 21 0.82 3.78 -4.51
CA ARG A 21 0.12 5.07 -4.39
C ARG A 21 0.19 5.61 -2.95
N MET A 22 -0.07 4.78 -1.95
CA MET A 22 0.03 5.18 -0.53
C MET A 22 1.45 5.62 -0.16
N THR A 23 2.46 4.89 -0.62
CA THR A 23 3.88 5.25 -0.42
C THR A 23 4.21 6.60 -1.07
N GLU A 24 3.80 6.82 -2.32
CA GLU A 24 4.02 8.08 -3.02
C GLU A 24 3.34 9.27 -2.30
N GLN A 25 2.12 9.08 -1.79
CA GLN A 25 1.44 10.12 -1.03
C GLN A 25 2.17 10.43 0.29
N ALA A 26 2.66 9.42 0.99
CA ALA A 26 3.48 9.62 2.19
C ALA A 26 4.75 10.43 1.90
N LEU A 27 5.43 10.13 0.78
CA LEU A 27 6.61 10.88 0.34
C LEU A 27 6.28 12.33 -0.03
N ARG A 28 5.21 12.56 -0.79
CA ARG A 28 4.75 13.93 -1.13
C ARG A 28 4.41 14.73 0.12
N LEU A 29 3.75 14.09 1.10
CA LEU A 29 3.41 14.71 2.37
C LEU A 29 4.66 15.07 3.17
N ARG A 30 5.65 14.17 3.21
CA ARG A 30 6.96 14.43 3.83
C ARG A 30 7.66 15.63 3.18
N ASP A 31 7.69 15.68 1.84
CA ASP A 31 8.34 16.76 1.11
C ASP A 31 7.64 18.10 1.34
N ALA A 32 6.31 18.10 1.40
CA ALA A 32 5.53 19.28 1.78
C ALA A 32 5.83 19.74 3.21
N ALA A 33 5.93 18.80 4.16
CA ALA A 33 6.27 19.10 5.55
C ALA A 33 7.66 19.74 5.68
N VAL A 34 8.65 19.26 4.92
CA VAL A 34 10.00 19.83 4.87
C VAL A 34 9.96 21.28 4.36
N LYS A 35 9.19 21.56 3.31
CA LYS A 35 9.06 22.91 2.74
C LYS A 35 8.39 23.90 3.70
N LEU A 36 7.52 23.42 4.58
CA LEU A 36 6.78 24.23 5.55
C LEU A 36 7.48 24.34 6.91
N ARG A 37 8.60 23.64 7.11
CA ARG A 37 9.33 23.65 8.37
C ARG A 37 9.82 25.06 8.71
N GLY A 38 9.59 25.48 9.95
CA GLY A 38 10.03 26.80 10.44
C GLY A 38 9.16 27.97 9.96
N ASN A 39 8.09 27.72 9.21
CA ASN A 39 7.12 28.77 8.89
C ASN A 39 6.33 29.16 10.16
N PRO A 40 6.39 30.44 10.60
CA PRO A 40 5.77 30.89 11.85
C PRO A 40 4.24 30.86 11.82
N MET A 41 3.63 30.72 10.65
CA MET A 41 2.17 30.57 10.49
C MET A 41 1.69 29.12 10.66
N MET A 42 2.60 28.16 10.84
CA MET A 42 2.22 26.76 11.00
C MET A 42 1.61 26.49 12.37
N PRO A 43 0.43 25.85 12.44
CA PRO A 43 -0.15 25.48 13.71
C PRO A 43 0.74 24.51 14.50
N ALA A 44 0.72 24.60 15.83
CA ALA A 44 1.53 23.76 16.71
C ALA A 44 1.28 22.24 16.52
N TRP A 45 0.08 21.86 16.09
CA TRP A 45 -0.28 20.46 15.82
C TRP A 45 0.29 19.91 14.51
N PHE A 46 0.78 20.76 13.60
CA PHE A 46 1.09 20.38 12.22
C PHE A 46 2.12 19.25 12.13
N GLU A 47 3.27 19.40 12.78
CA GLU A 47 4.36 18.42 12.64
C GLU A 47 3.97 17.03 13.18
N ALA A 48 3.28 17.00 14.32
CA ALA A 48 2.81 15.76 14.93
C ALA A 48 1.79 15.06 14.02
N THR A 49 0.77 15.78 13.56
CA THR A 49 -0.26 15.24 12.68
C THR A 49 0.32 14.73 11.37
N VAL A 50 1.19 15.51 10.73
CA VAL A 50 1.79 15.11 9.45
C VAL A 50 2.68 13.87 9.61
N ARG A 51 3.48 13.80 10.68
CA ARG A 51 4.30 12.61 10.98
C ARG A 51 3.43 11.37 11.19
N GLU A 52 2.33 11.52 11.92
CA GLU A 52 1.39 10.43 12.14
C GLU A 52 0.74 9.96 10.83
N GLN A 53 0.29 10.89 9.97
CA GLN A 53 -0.29 10.51 8.68
C GLN A 53 0.72 9.82 7.75
N ILE A 54 1.97 10.29 7.70
CA ILE A 54 3.04 9.60 6.97
C ILE A 54 3.18 8.17 7.48
N SER A 55 3.24 7.97 8.81
CA SER A 55 3.37 6.64 9.39
C SER A 55 2.18 5.74 9.06
N ARG A 56 0.95 6.26 9.10
CA ARG A 56 -0.27 5.52 8.75
C ARG A 56 -0.28 5.10 7.28
N CYS A 57 0.09 6.00 6.36
CA CYS A 57 0.20 5.68 4.94
C CYS A 57 1.25 4.60 4.66
N MET A 58 2.42 4.67 5.32
CA MET A 58 3.47 3.66 5.17
C MET A 58 3.05 2.29 5.74
N ALA A 59 2.36 2.27 6.88
CA ALA A 59 1.83 1.03 7.46
C ALA A 59 0.77 0.40 6.54
N ALA A 60 -0.19 1.19 6.06
CA ALA A 60 -1.20 0.72 5.11
C ALA A 60 -0.58 0.20 3.81
N ALA A 61 0.45 0.87 3.27
CA ALA A 61 1.17 0.39 2.10
C ALA A 61 1.82 -0.99 2.35
N ALA A 62 2.46 -1.17 3.51
CA ALA A 62 3.06 -2.46 3.87
C ALA A 62 2.02 -3.58 4.02
N GLU A 63 0.88 -3.29 4.64
CA GLU A 63 -0.23 -4.25 4.75
C GLU A 63 -0.79 -4.66 3.38
N LEU A 64 -0.94 -3.70 2.47
CA LEU A 64 -1.38 -3.95 1.10
C LEU A 64 -0.38 -4.81 0.32
N GLU A 65 0.93 -4.57 0.45
CA GLU A 65 1.96 -5.43 -0.17
C GLU A 65 1.91 -6.87 0.35
N VAL A 66 1.76 -7.05 1.68
CA VAL A 66 1.60 -8.39 2.27
C VAL A 66 0.33 -9.08 1.77
N ALA A 67 -0.79 -8.34 1.68
CA ALA A 67 -2.03 -8.88 1.17
C ALA A 67 -1.90 -9.30 -0.30
N ALA A 68 -1.29 -8.47 -1.15
CA ALA A 68 -1.03 -8.79 -2.54
C ALA A 68 -0.14 -10.03 -2.71
N GLN A 69 0.91 -10.15 -1.90
CA GLN A 69 1.79 -11.31 -1.91
C GLN A 69 1.01 -12.60 -1.59
N ARG A 70 0.21 -12.60 -0.53
CA ARG A 70 -0.64 -13.74 -0.16
C ARG A 70 -1.66 -14.10 -1.25
N MET A 71 -2.19 -13.10 -1.95
CA MET A 71 -3.11 -13.33 -3.08
C MET A 71 -2.41 -14.03 -4.25
N GLU A 72 -1.18 -13.66 -4.57
CA GLU A 72 -0.42 -14.34 -5.63
C GLU A 72 -0.03 -15.77 -5.28
N GLU A 73 0.40 -16.01 -4.04
CA GLU A 73 0.66 -17.35 -3.53
C GLU A 73 -0.59 -18.23 -3.67
N HIS A 74 -1.75 -17.70 -3.25
CA HIS A 74 -3.02 -18.39 -3.40
C HIS A 74 -3.40 -18.67 -4.86
N ALA A 75 -3.18 -17.71 -5.76
CA ALA A 75 -3.41 -17.90 -7.19
C ALA A 75 -2.51 -19.00 -7.78
N GLY A 76 -1.23 -19.05 -7.37
CA GLY A 76 -0.27 -20.09 -7.73
C GLY A 76 -0.71 -21.48 -7.28
N ASP A 77 -1.15 -21.61 -6.03
CA ASP A 77 -1.68 -22.87 -5.48
C ASP A 77 -2.90 -23.38 -6.26
N LEU A 78 -3.81 -22.48 -6.66
CA LEU A 78 -4.99 -22.85 -7.44
C LEU A 78 -4.62 -23.35 -8.84
N LEU A 79 -3.57 -22.82 -9.46
CA LEU A 79 -3.05 -23.29 -10.75
C LEU A 79 -2.32 -24.63 -10.61
N GLY A 80 -1.54 -24.81 -9.53
CA GLY A 80 -0.84 -26.07 -9.23
C GLY A 80 -1.79 -27.25 -8.99
N ARG A 81 -2.90 -27.02 -8.28
CA ARG A 81 -3.95 -28.03 -8.04
C ARG A 81 -4.74 -28.42 -9.29
N ARG A 82 -4.72 -27.61 -10.35
CA ARG A 82 -5.46 -27.85 -11.60
C ARG A 82 -4.71 -28.64 -12.67
N ARG A 83 -3.43 -28.99 -12.46
CA ARG A 83 -2.70 -29.92 -13.34
C ARG A 83 -2.84 -31.35 -12.82
N PRO A 84 -3.66 -32.23 -13.45
CA PRO A 84 -3.53 -33.67 -13.20
C PRO A 84 -2.23 -34.16 -13.84
N ARG A 85 -1.56 -35.09 -13.16
CA ARG A 85 -0.47 -35.89 -13.72
C ARG A 85 -0.98 -36.77 -14.85
#